data_AF-A0A952XKZ1-F1
#
_entry.id   AF-A0A952XKZ1-F1
#
_cell.length_a   1.000
_cell.length_b   1.000
_cell.length_c   1.000
_cell.angle_alpha   90.00
_cell.angle_beta   90.00
_cell.angle_gamma   90.00
#
_symmetry.space_group_name_H-M   'P 1'
#
loop_
_entity.id
_entity.type
_entity.pdbx_description
1 polymer ?
#
loop_
_entity_poly.entity_id
_entity_poly.type
_entity_poly.pdbx_seq_one_letter_code
_entity_poly.pdbx_strand_id
1 'polypeptide(L)'
;MPAVARLDPRTIFTPEEWAQLSPRSSWRGLVLVAGAWGLILAAGALFIVWPNPLSYVLAVMIIGARQLGLAILMHDAAHGALHSNSRINDWVGEWLCAAPVGARLRSYRDYHLKHHRYTEQPEDPDLALSAPFPITRKSLWRKMLRDLTGQTFLKQRTAQFLGGRKPGEVVN
;
A
#
# COMPACT_ATOMS: atom_id res chain seq x y z
N MET A 1 -22.25 -2.21 -13.93
CA MET A 1 -23.12 -2.43 -12.75
C MET A 1 -23.12 -1.19 -11.87
N PRO A 2 -24.13 -0.98 -11.00
CA PRO A 2 -24.08 0.13 -10.05
C PRO A 2 -22.90 -0.01 -9.09
N ALA A 3 -22.38 1.12 -8.59
CA ALA A 3 -21.38 1.10 -7.52
C ALA A 3 -21.94 0.40 -6.27
N VAL A 4 -21.06 -0.16 -5.44
CA VAL A 4 -21.46 -0.72 -4.14
C VAL A 4 -22.17 0.35 -3.32
N ALA A 5 -23.29 -0.03 -2.70
CA ALA A 5 -24.05 0.86 -1.84
C ALA A 5 -23.15 1.39 -0.71
N ARG A 6 -22.95 2.71 -0.66
CA ARG A 6 -22.26 3.37 0.45
C ARG A 6 -23.30 3.80 1.46
N LEU A 7 -23.09 3.41 2.72
CA LEU A 7 -23.84 3.97 3.82
C LEU A 7 -23.46 5.45 3.98
N ASP A 8 -24.45 6.32 4.11
CA ASP A 8 -24.20 7.71 4.48
C ASP A 8 -23.80 7.73 5.96
N PRO A 9 -22.58 8.18 6.34
CA PRO A 9 -22.17 8.19 7.73
C PRO A 9 -23.13 8.96 8.65
N ARG A 10 -23.87 9.94 8.10
CA ARG A 10 -24.83 10.76 8.82
C ARG A 10 -26.12 10.02 9.19
N THR A 11 -26.37 8.85 8.61
CA THR A 11 -27.48 7.98 9.04
C THR A 11 -27.09 7.04 10.18
N ILE A 12 -25.81 7.00 10.54
CA ILE A 12 -25.26 6.11 11.58
C ILE A 12 -24.78 6.93 12.77
N PHE A 13 -24.09 8.05 12.51
CA PHE A 13 -23.50 8.93 13.52
C PHE A 13 -24.28 10.23 13.63
N THR A 14 -24.38 10.76 14.86
CA THR A 14 -24.76 12.15 15.08
C THR A 14 -23.74 13.12 14.46
N PRO A 15 -24.12 14.38 14.17
CA PRO A 15 -23.19 15.38 13.65
C PRO A 15 -21.95 15.55 14.53
N GLU A 16 -22.11 15.49 15.86
CA GLU A 16 -21.04 15.65 16.84
C GLU A 16 -20.07 14.46 16.81
N GLU A 17 -20.57 13.22 16.76
CA GLU A 17 -19.74 12.01 16.65
C GLU A 17 -18.96 12.01 15.32
N TRP A 18 -19.63 12.36 14.21
CA TRP A 18 -18.97 12.42 12.92
C TRP A 18 -17.89 13.50 12.85
N ALA A 19 -18.13 14.65 13.48
CA ALA A 19 -17.15 15.74 13.56
C ALA A 19 -15.89 15.36 14.34
N GLN A 20 -15.95 14.39 15.25
CA GLN A 20 -14.77 13.89 15.96
C GLN A 20 -13.93 12.91 15.12
N LEU A 21 -14.57 12.18 14.20
CA LEU A 21 -13.92 11.11 13.41
C LEU A 21 -13.43 11.58 12.03
N SER A 22 -14.04 12.61 11.46
CA SER A 22 -13.75 13.12 10.11
C SER A 22 -12.51 14.01 9.94
N PRO A 23 -11.94 14.68 10.98
CA PRO A 23 -10.80 15.56 10.79
C PRO A 23 -9.53 14.81 10.36
N ARG A 24 -8.87 15.34 9.33
CA ARG A 24 -7.55 14.86 8.88
C ARG A 24 -6.44 15.58 9.63
N SER A 25 -5.49 14.83 10.17
CA SER A 25 -4.32 15.40 10.84
C SER A 25 -3.34 16.01 9.83
N SER A 26 -2.73 17.14 10.18
CA SER A 26 -1.64 17.77 9.42
C SER A 26 -0.24 17.26 9.79
N TRP A 27 -0.09 16.39 10.79
CA TRP A 27 1.24 16.02 11.29
C TRP A 27 1.42 14.52 11.53
N ARG A 28 0.36 13.79 11.90
CA ARG A 28 0.47 12.36 12.22
C ARG A 28 1.02 11.54 11.06
N GLY A 29 0.53 11.78 9.84
CA GLY A 29 1.04 11.12 8.64
C GLY A 29 2.53 11.40 8.41
N LEU A 30 2.97 12.65 8.60
CA LEU A 30 4.39 13.02 8.46
C LEU A 30 5.28 12.33 9.49
N VAL A 31 4.81 12.21 10.75
CA VAL A 31 5.53 11.48 11.80
C VAL A 31 5.63 9.98 11.46
N LEU A 32 4.57 9.37 10.92
CA LEU A 32 4.61 7.96 10.50
C LEU A 32 5.59 7.74 9.34
N VAL A 33 5.61 8.64 8.36
CA VAL A 33 6.58 8.62 7.25
C VAL A 33 8.01 8.78 7.77
N ALA A 34 8.26 9.77 8.63
CA ALA A 34 9.57 10.00 9.22
C ALA A 34 10.05 8.81 10.06
N GLY A 35 9.16 8.20 10.84
CA GLY A 35 9.46 7.00 11.62
C GLY A 35 9.79 5.79 10.74
N ALA A 36 9.06 5.59 9.63
CA ALA A 36 9.35 4.52 8.68
C ALA A 36 10.74 4.68 8.06
N TRP A 37 11.08 5.89 7.59
CA TRP A 37 12.41 6.19 7.04
C TRP A 37 13.51 6.12 8.08
N GLY A 38 13.27 6.62 9.29
CA GLY A 38 14.23 6.53 10.40
C GLY A 38 14.60 5.08 10.71
N LEU A 39 13.62 4.17 10.73
CA LEU A 39 13.86 2.74 10.93
C LEU A 39 14.57 2.07 9.75
N ILE A 40 14.27 2.46 8.51
CA ILE A 40 14.99 1.98 7.31
C ILE A 40 16.47 2.36 7.39
N LEU A 41 16.74 3.64 7.66
CA LEU A 41 18.10 4.18 7.73
C LEU A 41 18.87 3.58 8.92
N ALA A 42 18.24 3.46 10.08
CA ALA A 42 18.84 2.85 11.26
C ALA A 42 19.17 1.37 11.04
N ALA A 43 18.29 0.61 10.38
CA ALA A 43 18.53 -0.77 10.02
C ALA A 43 19.72 -0.92 9.05
N GLY A 44 19.81 -0.04 8.04
CA GLY A 44 20.97 0.00 7.14
C GLY A 44 22.27 0.37 7.87
N ALA A 45 22.24 1.39 8.72
CA ALA A 45 23.38 1.82 9.51
C ALA A 45 23.88 0.71 10.47
N LEU A 46 22.97 -0.02 11.12
CA LEU A 46 23.30 -1.17 11.97
C LEU A 46 24.14 -2.20 11.23
N PHE A 47 23.72 -2.58 10.01
CA PHE A 47 24.46 -3.55 9.20
C PHE A 47 25.82 -3.01 8.75
N ILE A 48 25.90 -1.72 8.38
CA ILE A 48 27.17 -1.10 7.97
C ILE A 48 28.19 -1.07 9.12
N VAL A 49 27.75 -0.73 10.34
CA VAL A 49 28.63 -0.60 11.50
C VAL A 49 28.99 -1.96 12.11
N TRP A 50 28.08 -2.94 12.04
CA TRP A 50 28.30 -4.27 12.60
C TRP A 50 27.92 -5.40 11.62
N PRO A 51 28.68 -5.58 10.53
CA PRO A 51 28.31 -6.49 9.45
C PRO A 51 28.50 -7.96 9.86
N ASN A 52 27.39 -8.66 10.07
CA ASN A 52 27.35 -10.10 10.32
C ASN A 52 26.01 -10.71 9.87
N PRO A 53 25.88 -12.05 9.74
CA PRO A 53 24.65 -12.68 9.24
C PRO A 53 23.38 -12.29 10.01
N LEU A 54 23.45 -12.12 11.33
CA LEU A 54 22.28 -11.73 12.14
C LEU A 54 21.87 -10.28 11.83
N SER A 55 22.81 -9.35 11.84
CA SER A 55 22.54 -7.94 11.50
C SER A 55 21.98 -7.77 10.08
N TYR A 56 22.45 -8.60 9.13
CA TYR A 56 21.93 -8.63 7.77
C TYR A 56 20.45 -9.05 7.75
N VAL A 57 20.13 -10.18 8.37
CA VAL A 57 18.74 -10.68 8.43
C VAL A 57 17.82 -9.67 9.11
N LEU A 58 18.25 -9.10 10.24
CA LEU A 58 17.47 -8.06 10.93
C LEU A 58 17.26 -6.82 10.05
N ALA A 59 18.30 -6.35 9.37
CA ALA A 59 18.19 -5.19 8.48
C ALA A 59 17.20 -5.47 7.34
N VAL A 60 17.31 -6.61 6.67
CA VAL A 60 16.40 -7.02 5.59
C VAL A 60 14.95 -7.09 6.09
N MET A 61 14.71 -7.71 7.24
CA MET A 61 13.36 -7.83 7.82
C MET A 61 12.76 -6.48 8.20
N ILE A 62 13.55 -5.61 8.84
CA ILE A 62 13.07 -4.27 9.24
C ILE A 62 12.79 -3.41 8.00
N ILE A 63 13.72 -3.37 7.05
CA ILE A 63 13.56 -2.61 5.80
C ILE A 63 12.34 -3.11 5.02
N GLY A 64 12.20 -4.43 4.83
CA GLY A 64 11.04 -5.00 4.15
C GLY A 64 9.71 -4.69 4.85
N ALA A 65 9.67 -4.78 6.19
CA ALA A 65 8.49 -4.40 6.96
C ALA A 65 8.16 -2.91 6.84
N ARG A 66 9.17 -2.03 6.76
CA ARG A 66 8.95 -0.60 6.56
C ARG A 66 8.57 -0.26 5.12
N GLN A 67 9.05 -0.99 4.11
CA GLN A 67 8.56 -0.86 2.73
C GLN A 67 7.07 -1.18 2.64
N LEU A 68 6.59 -2.24 3.30
CA LEU A 68 5.15 -2.50 3.42
C LEU A 68 4.44 -1.33 4.14
N GLY A 69 5.03 -0.80 5.22
CA GLY A 69 4.51 0.38 5.91
C GLY A 69 4.40 1.62 5.00
N LEU A 70 5.39 1.86 4.15
CA LEU A 70 5.35 2.94 3.16
C LEU A 70 4.24 2.72 2.11
N ALA A 71 4.00 1.47 1.68
CA ALA A 71 2.88 1.15 0.79
C ALA A 71 1.51 1.41 1.46
N ILE A 72 1.38 1.15 2.77
CA ILE A 72 0.18 1.49 3.55
C ILE A 72 0.01 3.02 3.66
N LEU A 73 1.09 3.77 3.87
CA LEU A 73 1.01 5.24 3.90
C LEU A 73 0.71 5.84 2.52
N MET A 74 1.19 5.22 1.43
CA MET A 74 0.76 5.52 0.07
C MET A 74 -0.75 5.27 -0.10
N HIS A 75 -1.28 4.18 0.45
CA HIS A 75 -2.72 3.91 0.47
C HIS A 75 -3.51 5.03 1.13
N ASP A 76 -3.08 5.50 2.30
CA ASP A 76 -3.75 6.60 2.99
C ASP A 76 -3.65 7.91 2.19
N ALA A 77 -2.53 8.15 1.51
CA ALA A 77 -2.39 9.28 0.60
C ALA A 77 -3.30 9.14 -0.63
N ALA A 78 -3.57 7.92 -1.12
CA ALA A 78 -4.49 7.68 -2.23
C ALA A 78 -5.92 8.10 -1.86
N HIS A 79 -6.31 7.91 -0.59
CA HIS A 79 -7.57 8.42 -0.01
C HIS A 79 -7.54 9.91 0.37
N GLY A 80 -6.38 10.56 0.29
CA GLY A 80 -6.22 11.96 0.72
C GLY A 80 -6.21 12.14 2.24
N ALA A 81 -5.93 11.07 2.99
CA ALA A 81 -5.97 11.02 4.45
C ALA A 81 -4.60 11.21 5.12
N LEU A 82 -3.49 11.11 4.37
CA LEU A 82 -2.14 11.22 4.92
C LEU A 82 -1.84 12.63 5.47
N HIS A 83 -2.40 13.66 4.84
CA HIS A 83 -2.27 15.05 5.29
C HIS A 83 -3.51 15.88 4.89
N SER A 84 -3.88 16.88 5.70
CA SER A 84 -5.05 17.74 5.46
C SER A 84 -4.93 18.61 4.19
N ASN A 85 -3.74 19.16 3.92
CA ASN A 85 -3.39 19.83 2.66
C ASN A 85 -3.08 18.80 1.56
N SER A 86 -3.82 18.87 0.45
CA SER A 86 -3.73 17.92 -0.67
C SER A 86 -2.38 17.95 -1.42
N ARG A 87 -1.73 19.11 -1.53
CA ARG A 87 -0.42 19.20 -2.19
C ARG A 87 0.66 18.48 -1.38
N ILE A 88 0.63 18.63 -0.06
CA ILE A 88 1.55 17.93 0.85
C ILE A 88 1.25 16.43 0.85
N ASN A 89 -0.03 16.06 0.94
CA ASN A 89 -0.47 14.66 0.86
C ASN A 89 0.08 13.96 -0.39
N ASP A 90 -0.10 14.57 -1.55
CA ASP A 90 0.28 13.96 -2.83
C ASP A 90 1.79 13.95 -3.03
N TRP A 91 2.49 15.01 -2.63
CA TRP A 91 3.94 15.05 -2.74
C TRP A 91 4.62 14.02 -1.82
N VAL A 92 4.21 13.95 -0.55
CA VAL A 92 4.75 12.98 0.41
C VAL A 92 4.38 11.56 -0.01
N GLY A 93 3.11 11.34 -0.36
CA GLY A 93 2.61 10.03 -0.81
C GLY A 93 3.32 9.52 -2.07
N GLU A 94 3.63 10.40 -3.03
CA GLU A 94 4.37 10.01 -4.23
C GLU A 94 5.84 9.73 -3.92
N TRP A 95 6.55 10.69 -3.31
CA TRP A 95 8.01 10.64 -3.29
C TRP A 95 8.60 9.91 -2.09
N LEU A 96 7.91 9.94 -0.95
CA LEU A 96 8.41 9.32 0.28
C LEU A 96 7.71 7.99 0.60
N CYS A 97 6.62 7.66 -0.08
CA CYS A 97 5.87 6.42 0.14
C CYS A 97 5.83 5.53 -1.12
N ALA A 98 5.30 6.02 -2.24
CA ALA A 98 5.08 5.22 -3.46
C ALA A 98 6.38 4.93 -4.24
N ALA A 99 7.15 5.96 -4.58
CA ALA A 99 8.36 5.82 -5.39
C ALA A 99 9.42 4.88 -4.76
N PRO A 100 9.69 4.92 -3.44
CA PRO A 100 10.65 4.02 -2.80
C PRO A 100 10.28 2.54 -2.88
N VAL A 101 8.99 2.22 -3.00
CA VAL A 101 8.52 0.84 -3.22
C VAL A 101 8.30 0.53 -4.71
N GLY A 102 8.66 1.45 -5.61
CA GLY A 102 8.54 1.27 -7.06
C GLY A 102 7.15 1.47 -7.63
N ALA A 103 6.26 2.14 -6.89
CA ALA A 103 4.89 2.45 -7.29
C ALA A 103 4.75 3.92 -7.74
N ARG A 104 3.56 4.26 -8.25
CA ARG A 104 3.12 5.63 -8.56
C ARG A 104 1.80 5.90 -7.86
N LEU A 105 1.73 6.96 -7.07
CA LEU A 105 0.54 7.30 -6.28
C LEU A 105 -0.68 7.48 -7.17
N ARG A 106 -0.53 8.16 -8.32
CA ARG A 106 -1.66 8.40 -9.23
C ARG A 106 -2.23 7.09 -9.80
N SER A 107 -1.38 6.24 -10.35
CA SER A 107 -1.81 4.95 -10.92
C SER A 107 -2.47 4.06 -9.86
N TYR A 108 -1.85 4.01 -8.68
CA TYR A 108 -2.40 3.27 -7.55
C TYR A 108 -3.74 3.84 -7.08
N ARG A 109 -3.88 5.17 -6.96
CA ARG A 109 -5.14 5.83 -6.58
C ARG A 109 -6.27 5.52 -7.56
N ASP A 110 -6.01 5.62 -8.86
CA ASP A 110 -7.03 5.35 -9.89
C ASP A 110 -7.53 3.90 -9.83
N TYR A 111 -6.61 2.94 -9.63
CA TYR A 111 -6.92 1.52 -9.39
C TYR A 111 -7.69 1.29 -8.10
N HIS A 112 -7.15 1.80 -7.00
CA HIS A 112 -7.62 1.53 -5.65
C HIS A 112 -9.00 2.11 -5.38
N LEU A 113 -9.26 3.32 -5.89
CA LEU A 113 -10.59 3.93 -5.79
C LEU A 113 -11.62 3.21 -6.68
N LYS A 114 -11.19 2.55 -7.76
CA LYS A 114 -12.06 1.67 -8.55
C LYS A 114 -12.42 0.42 -7.75
N HIS A 115 -11.44 -0.23 -7.10
CA HIS A 115 -11.69 -1.32 -6.16
C HIS A 115 -12.71 -0.92 -5.08
N HIS A 116 -12.49 0.19 -4.37
CA HIS A 116 -13.44 0.67 -3.35
C HIS A 116 -14.81 1.12 -3.87
N ARG A 117 -14.94 1.41 -5.17
CA ARG A 117 -16.24 1.76 -5.78
C ARG A 117 -17.04 0.51 -6.13
N TYR A 118 -16.37 -0.57 -6.52
CA TYR A 118 -16.97 -1.78 -7.06
C TYR A 118 -16.62 -3.03 -6.27
N THR A 119 -16.24 -2.91 -4.99
CA THR A 119 -15.73 -4.01 -4.15
C THR A 119 -16.58 -5.28 -4.28
N GLU A 120 -15.93 -6.40 -4.62
CA GLU A 120 -16.56 -7.72 -4.83
C GLU A 120 -17.65 -7.75 -5.93
N GLN A 121 -17.63 -6.78 -6.86
CA GLN A 121 -18.46 -6.76 -8.08
C GLN A 121 -17.60 -7.11 -9.32
N PRO A 122 -18.20 -7.45 -10.47
CA PRO A 122 -17.45 -7.78 -11.69
C PRO A 122 -16.47 -6.70 -12.16
N GLU A 123 -16.71 -5.43 -11.83
CA GLU A 123 -15.83 -4.30 -12.17
C GLU A 123 -14.67 -4.09 -11.19
N ASP A 124 -14.63 -4.81 -10.06
CA ASP A 124 -13.54 -4.77 -9.10
C ASP A 124 -12.25 -5.32 -9.74
N PRO A 125 -11.19 -4.50 -9.88
CA PRO A 125 -9.92 -5.00 -10.41
C PRO A 125 -9.26 -6.06 -9.51
N ASP A 126 -9.61 -6.13 -8.22
CA ASP A 126 -9.08 -7.11 -7.26
C ASP A 126 -9.92 -8.39 -7.15
N LEU A 127 -11.05 -8.52 -7.88
CA LEU A 127 -11.93 -9.69 -7.76
C LEU A 127 -11.20 -11.03 -7.99
N ALA A 128 -10.27 -11.06 -8.95
CA ALA A 128 -9.49 -12.25 -9.24
C ALA A 128 -8.57 -12.68 -8.07
N LEU A 129 -8.26 -11.75 -7.15
CA LEU A 129 -7.48 -12.00 -5.95
C LEU A 129 -8.34 -12.51 -4.79
N SER A 130 -9.57 -12.04 -4.65
CA SER A 130 -10.48 -12.37 -3.54
C SER A 130 -11.45 -13.53 -3.81
N ALA A 131 -12.01 -13.62 -5.02
CA ALA A 131 -12.99 -14.65 -5.40
C ALA A 131 -12.55 -16.11 -5.16
N PRO A 132 -11.26 -16.48 -5.23
CA PRO A 132 -10.83 -17.85 -4.96
C PRO A 132 -10.86 -18.28 -3.47
N PHE A 133 -11.18 -17.38 -2.54
CA PHE A 133 -11.24 -17.73 -1.11
C PHE A 133 -12.56 -18.45 -0.75
N PRO A 134 -12.53 -19.41 0.21
CA PRO A 134 -11.37 -19.86 0.97
C PRO A 134 -10.42 -20.77 0.16
N ILE A 135 -9.11 -20.60 0.36
CA ILE A 135 -8.08 -21.40 -0.32
C ILE A 135 -7.59 -22.59 0.55
N THR A 136 -7.10 -23.64 -0.10
CA THR A 136 -6.51 -24.80 0.60
C THR A 136 -5.16 -24.47 1.25
N ARG A 137 -4.77 -25.20 2.30
CA ARG A 137 -3.44 -25.10 2.95
C ARG A 137 -2.28 -25.26 1.96
N LYS A 138 -2.40 -26.22 1.04
CA LYS A 138 -1.42 -26.42 -0.06
C LYS A 138 -1.29 -25.17 -0.92
N SER A 139 -2.41 -24.48 -1.18
CA SER A 139 -2.41 -23.25 -1.97
C SER A 139 -1.77 -22.07 -1.23
N LEU A 140 -2.02 -21.96 0.08
CA LEU A 140 -1.39 -20.96 0.94
C LEU A 140 0.13 -21.15 0.98
N TRP A 141 0.60 -22.36 1.28
CA TRP A 141 2.05 -22.65 1.34
C TRP A 141 2.77 -22.35 0.03
N ARG A 142 2.18 -22.70 -1.12
CA ARG A 142 2.74 -22.37 -2.42
C ARG A 142 2.87 -20.85 -2.64
N LYS A 143 1.89 -20.06 -2.19
CA LYS A 143 1.94 -18.59 -2.29
C LYS A 143 3.05 -18.03 -1.39
N MET A 144 3.13 -18.49 -0.14
CA MET A 144 4.21 -18.10 0.79
C MET A 144 5.59 -18.42 0.23
N LEU A 145 5.80 -19.62 -0.32
CA LEU A 145 7.08 -19.99 -0.93
C LEU A 145 7.41 -19.11 -2.14
N ARG A 146 6.43 -18.79 -2.99
CA ARG A 146 6.62 -17.89 -4.14
C ARG A 146 7.02 -16.49 -3.70
N ASP A 147 6.49 -15.98 -2.59
CA ASP A 147 6.83 -14.67 -2.05
C ASP A 147 8.21 -14.69 -1.37
N LEU A 148 8.49 -15.69 -0.52
CA LEU A 148 9.79 -15.86 0.16
C LEU A 148 10.97 -16.07 -0.80
N THR A 149 10.72 -16.70 -1.96
CA THR A 149 11.73 -16.90 -3.00
C THR A 149 11.80 -15.75 -4.00
N GLY A 150 11.00 -14.68 -3.82
CA GLY A 150 11.04 -13.49 -4.69
C GLY A 150 10.43 -13.69 -6.08
N GLN A 151 9.83 -14.84 -6.38
CA GLN A 151 9.20 -15.11 -7.68
C GLN A 151 8.06 -14.14 -7.99
N THR A 152 7.25 -13.79 -6.98
CA THR A 152 6.17 -12.80 -7.15
C THR A 152 6.74 -11.43 -7.52
N PHE A 153 7.80 -10.99 -6.84
CA PHE A 153 8.48 -9.73 -7.12
C PHE A 153 9.03 -9.71 -8.55
N LEU A 154 9.76 -10.75 -8.97
CA LEU A 154 10.31 -10.84 -10.31
C LEU A 154 9.21 -10.79 -11.38
N LYS A 155 8.10 -11.50 -11.18
CA LYS A 155 6.95 -11.49 -12.09
C LYS A 155 6.31 -10.10 -12.21
N GLN A 156 6.09 -9.40 -11.09
CA GLN A 156 5.50 -8.05 -11.10
C GLN A 156 6.44 -7.03 -11.76
N ARG A 157 7.74 -7.05 -11.42
CA ARG A 157 8.71 -6.11 -11.99
C ARG A 157 8.97 -6.34 -13.48
N THR A 158 9.05 -7.59 -13.91
CA THR A 158 9.14 -7.89 -15.35
C THR A 158 7.91 -7.40 -16.10
N ALA A 159 6.69 -7.57 -15.57
CA ALA A 159 5.49 -7.00 -16.17
C ALA A 159 5.53 -5.45 -16.22
N GLN A 160 6.05 -4.80 -15.19
CA GLN A 160 6.19 -3.35 -15.12
C GLN A 160 7.16 -2.77 -16.17
N PHE A 161 8.26 -3.47 -16.47
CA PHE A 161 9.28 -3.00 -17.42
C PHE A 161 9.08 -3.51 -18.86
N LEU A 162 8.59 -4.74 -19.02
CA LEU A 162 8.54 -5.46 -20.30
C LEU A 162 7.11 -5.77 -20.76
N GLY A 163 6.10 -5.60 -19.90
CA GLY A 163 4.70 -5.79 -20.26
C GLY A 163 4.23 -4.66 -21.18
N GLY A 164 3.75 -5.02 -22.38
CA GLY A 164 3.04 -4.08 -23.24
C GLY A 164 1.81 -3.55 -22.50
N ARG A 165 1.78 -2.24 -22.23
CA ARG A 165 0.65 -1.57 -21.58
C ARG A 165 -0.59 -1.70 -22.45
N LYS A 166 -1.64 -2.37 -21.98
CA LYS A 166 -2.97 -2.17 -22.57
C LYS A 166 -3.58 -0.88 -21.99
N PRO A 167 -4.28 -0.06 -22.78
CA PRO A 167 -5.02 1.08 -22.26
C PRO A 167 -5.98 0.62 -21.15
N GLY A 168 -5.83 1.17 -19.95
CA GLY A 168 -6.67 0.83 -18.78
C GLY A 168 -6.15 -0.29 -17.89
N GLU A 169 -5.01 -0.90 -18.22
CA GLU A 169 -4.36 -1.91 -17.38
C GLU A 169 -3.49 -1.21 -16.34
N VAL A 170 -3.87 -1.28 -15.07
CA VAL A 170 -3.03 -0.80 -13.98
C VAL A 170 -2.09 -1.93 -13.59
N VAL A 171 -0.80 -1.73 -13.85
CA VAL A 171 0.24 -2.61 -13.36
C VAL A 171 0.53 -2.21 -11.92
N ASN A 172 0.26 -3.12 -10.98
CA ASN A 172 0.82 -3.07 -9.62
C ASN A 172 2.31 -3.41 -9.67
#